data_AF-A0A364GY21-F1
#
_entry.id   AF-A0A364GY21-F1
#
_cell.length_a   1.000
_cell.length_b   1.000
_cell.length_c   1.000
_cell.angle_alpha   90.00
_cell.angle_beta   90.00
_cell.angle_gamma   90.00
#
_symmetry.space_group_name_H-M   'P 1'
#
loop_
_entity.id
_entity.type
_entity.pdbx_description
1 polymer ?
#
loop_
_entity_poly.entity_id
_entity_poly.type
_entity_poly.pdbx_seq_one_letter_code
_entity_poly.pdbx_strand_id
1 'polypeptide(L)'
;MRLSSQGLKSLASSIAFGTAARNVALGVMLPVALASTIVVAEAKPAAKAKAAHAAPAAEQFTGAPATYMPGAVPPPGVNARSWVLVDATSNTVLASGNADERVEPASLTKLMTAYLVFEALDKKKISMEQIVTPSDAVRRVGRDESRMFIEANKPVSVHDLVYGMIIQSGNDAAIALAELVGGSEGQFVTLMNDEAARLGMKGTHFADVNGMPDPNHYTTAGDLAKLSAHLIRDFPQYYGIFSEKEFKYNNIRQGNRNRLLWLDPTVDGLKTGHTQAAGFCLIASAKRAIPGVDGQRRLVSVMMGEQKENDRTQDSMKMLNYGYSAFDSVRLFKGGQAISTPRIYKGKDNTVQVGVKGDQWATVPRGLGDKVKTEVDVNAPLIAPLAEGQQVGTVKIVADGKTLSEFPVVALQAVPEAGIFGRIWDSILLMFSKKK
;
A
#
# COMPACT_ATOMS: atom_id res chain seq x y z
N MET A 1 2.88 36.27 54.39
CA MET A 1 4.16 36.93 54.74
C MET A 1 5.04 36.88 53.49
N ARG A 2 5.09 37.90 52.63
CA ARG A 2 5.78 39.20 52.68
C ARG A 2 7.32 39.13 52.63
N LEU A 3 7.85 39.74 51.54
CA LEU A 3 9.09 40.54 51.40
C LEU A 3 10.43 39.77 51.30
N SER A 4 11.48 40.19 50.55
CA SER A 4 11.66 41.25 49.55
C SER A 4 13.11 41.24 48.99
N SER A 5 13.27 41.89 47.83
CA SER A 5 14.34 42.85 47.44
C SER A 5 15.82 42.44 47.21
N GLN A 6 16.22 42.54 45.92
CA GLN A 6 17.24 43.43 45.31
C GLN A 6 18.68 43.59 45.89
N GLY A 7 19.67 43.59 44.98
CA GLY A 7 21.03 44.08 45.23
C GLY A 7 21.98 44.12 44.00
N LEU A 8 21.89 45.21 43.22
CA LEU A 8 22.88 45.96 42.38
C LEU A 8 24.33 45.48 42.05
N LYS A 9 24.66 45.65 40.74
CA LYS A 9 25.76 46.44 40.09
C LYS A 9 27.20 45.92 39.81
N SER A 10 27.63 46.30 38.58
CA SER A 10 28.99 46.70 38.09
C SER A 10 29.97 45.59 37.69
N LEU A 11 30.82 45.68 36.66
CA LEU A 11 31.43 46.81 35.93
C LEU A 11 32.00 46.31 34.57
N ALA A 12 32.08 47.19 33.57
CA ALA A 12 32.70 46.97 32.25
C ALA A 12 34.01 47.76 32.10
N SER A 13 34.97 47.25 31.30
CA SER A 13 36.02 47.99 30.53
C SER A 13 36.92 46.93 29.85
N SER A 14 37.08 46.80 28.52
CA SER A 14 37.56 47.67 27.43
C SER A 14 39.10 47.79 27.32
N ILE A 15 39.72 47.17 26.29
CA ILE A 15 41.04 47.57 25.73
C ILE A 15 41.07 47.41 24.19
N ALA A 16 41.10 48.59 23.55
CA ALA A 16 41.79 49.12 22.36
C ALA A 16 42.34 48.29 21.17
N PHE A 17 42.21 48.99 20.02
CA PHE A 17 42.73 48.83 18.67
C PHE A 17 44.26 48.83 18.50
N GLY A 18 44.73 48.29 17.37
CA GLY A 18 46.05 48.58 16.79
C GLY A 18 46.20 48.09 15.34
N THR A 19 46.04 48.98 14.37
CA THR A 19 46.38 48.83 12.94
C THR A 19 47.81 49.32 12.68
N ALA A 20 48.59 48.62 11.86
CA ALA A 20 49.70 49.20 11.09
C ALA A 20 50.06 48.36 9.86
N ALA A 21 50.12 49.02 8.71
CA ALA A 21 50.50 48.51 7.41
C ALA A 21 52.03 48.48 7.22
N ARG A 22 52.52 47.68 6.25
CA ARG A 22 53.75 47.99 5.52
C ARG A 22 53.84 47.25 4.18
N ASN A 23 53.93 48.03 3.10
CA ASN A 23 54.32 47.64 1.75
C ASN A 23 55.84 47.43 1.67
N VAL A 24 56.30 46.47 0.85
CA VAL A 24 57.57 46.55 0.11
C VAL A 24 57.38 45.89 -1.25
N ALA A 25 57.69 46.65 -2.30
CA ALA A 25 57.78 46.22 -3.69
C ALA A 25 59.21 45.80 -4.04
N LEU A 26 59.39 44.94 -5.03
CA LEU A 26 60.58 44.90 -5.89
C LEU A 26 60.22 44.21 -7.22
N GLY A 27 60.42 44.90 -8.34
CA GLY A 27 60.20 44.38 -9.69
C GLY A 27 61.41 43.62 -10.24
N VAL A 28 61.33 43.18 -11.51
CA VAL A 28 62.46 42.99 -12.44
C VAL A 28 61.94 42.70 -13.88
N MET A 29 62.47 43.50 -14.81
CA MET A 29 62.82 43.35 -16.24
C MET A 29 62.03 42.48 -17.26
N LEU A 30 61.77 43.13 -18.40
CA LEU A 30 61.62 42.57 -19.75
C LEU A 30 62.96 42.00 -20.29
N PRO A 31 62.91 41.11 -21.30
CA PRO A 31 63.40 41.53 -22.62
C PRO A 31 62.58 41.06 -23.83
N VAL A 32 62.82 41.75 -24.94
CA VAL A 32 62.29 41.60 -26.31
C VAL A 32 63.07 40.54 -27.09
N ALA A 33 62.41 39.70 -27.91
CA ALA A 33 62.98 39.11 -29.14
C ALA A 33 61.92 38.50 -30.07
N LEU A 34 62.22 38.53 -31.37
CA LEU A 34 61.38 38.31 -32.56
C LEU A 34 61.08 36.84 -32.92
N ALA A 35 60.03 36.73 -33.77
CA ALA A 35 59.79 35.76 -34.85
C ALA A 35 59.23 34.37 -34.51
N SER A 36 58.01 34.09 -34.99
CA SER A 36 57.75 33.18 -36.12
C SER A 36 56.25 32.91 -36.23
N THR A 37 55.71 33.03 -37.44
CA THR A 37 54.33 32.74 -37.79
C THR A 37 54.00 31.26 -37.55
N ILE A 38 53.16 30.99 -36.56
CA ILE A 38 52.40 29.74 -36.44
C ILE A 38 50.93 30.11 -36.50
N VAL A 39 50.26 29.65 -37.55
CA VAL A 39 48.80 29.65 -37.65
C VAL A 39 48.28 28.66 -36.62
N VAL A 40 47.94 29.14 -35.43
CA VAL A 40 47.13 28.41 -34.47
C VAL A 40 45.69 28.81 -34.72
N ALA A 41 44.88 27.86 -35.20
CA ALA A 41 43.45 28.02 -35.33
C ALA A 41 42.86 28.44 -33.98
N GLU A 42 42.24 29.62 -33.92
CA GLU A 42 41.46 30.04 -32.77
C GLU A 42 40.25 29.10 -32.63
N ALA A 43 40.39 28.11 -31.74
CA ALA A 43 39.26 27.36 -31.24
C ALA A 43 38.38 28.33 -30.43
N LYS A 44 37.27 28.73 -31.03
CA LYS A 44 36.14 29.40 -30.37
C LYS A 44 35.85 28.72 -29.03
N PRO A 45 35.72 29.45 -27.90
CA PRO A 45 35.33 28.82 -26.66
C PRO A 45 33.93 28.23 -26.85
N ALA A 46 33.83 26.90 -26.75
CA ALA A 46 32.56 26.20 -26.77
C ALA A 46 31.71 26.74 -25.62
N ALA A 47 30.68 27.52 -25.96
CA ALA A 47 29.64 27.88 -25.03
C ALA A 47 29.05 26.58 -24.47
N LYS A 48 29.27 26.31 -23.19
CA LYS A 48 28.52 25.28 -22.46
C LYS A 48 27.06 25.72 -22.49
N ALA A 49 26.31 25.20 -23.45
CA ALA A 49 24.86 25.27 -23.46
C ALA A 49 24.40 24.57 -22.18
N LYS A 50 24.01 25.37 -21.18
CA LYS A 50 23.20 24.90 -20.06
C LYS A 50 21.87 24.50 -20.68
N ALA A 51 21.75 23.23 -21.06
CA ALA A 51 20.47 22.65 -21.43
C ALA A 51 19.62 22.65 -20.15
N ALA A 52 18.90 23.75 -19.91
CA ALA A 52 17.78 23.76 -19.01
C ALA A 52 16.78 22.77 -19.60
N HIS A 53 16.74 21.55 -19.04
CA HIS A 53 15.58 20.70 -19.18
C HIS A 53 14.44 21.42 -18.48
N ALA A 54 13.71 22.23 -19.23
CA ALA A 54 12.39 22.66 -18.83
C ALA A 54 11.59 21.37 -18.64
N ALA A 55 11.18 21.10 -17.40
CA ALA A 55 10.18 20.08 -17.15
C ALA A 55 8.99 20.36 -18.09
N PRO A 56 8.44 19.35 -18.78
CA PRO A 56 7.27 19.57 -19.60
C PRO A 56 6.18 20.17 -18.71
N ALA A 57 5.57 21.26 -19.18
CA ALA A 57 4.41 21.84 -18.53
C ALA A 57 3.38 20.70 -18.33
N ALA A 58 2.92 20.52 -17.09
CA ALA A 58 1.93 19.49 -16.78
C ALA A 58 0.73 19.68 -17.69
N GLU A 59 0.51 18.74 -18.61
CA GLU A 59 -0.73 18.68 -19.37
C GLU A 59 -1.88 18.65 -18.37
N GLN A 60 -2.88 19.53 -18.56
CA GLN A 60 -4.08 19.51 -17.74
C GLN A 60 -4.83 18.22 -18.02
N PHE A 61 -4.58 17.20 -17.19
CA PHE A 61 -5.28 15.92 -17.26
C PHE A 61 -6.77 16.14 -17.00
N THR A 62 -7.59 15.94 -18.03
CA THR A 62 -9.02 15.66 -17.86
C THR A 62 -9.15 14.22 -17.34
N GLY A 63 -9.94 13.99 -16.29
CA GLY A 63 -9.99 12.71 -15.56
C GLY A 63 -10.12 11.47 -16.46
N ALA A 64 -9.56 10.34 -16.01
CA ALA A 64 -9.49 9.11 -16.81
C ALA A 64 -10.88 8.57 -17.20
N PRO A 65 -11.05 8.06 -18.44
CA PRO A 65 -12.31 7.45 -18.87
C PRO A 65 -12.65 6.24 -17.99
N ALA A 66 -13.89 6.17 -17.53
CA ALA A 66 -14.32 5.16 -16.58
C ALA A 66 -14.73 3.84 -17.26
N THR A 67 -14.19 2.73 -16.76
CA THR A 67 -14.71 1.38 -16.98
C THR A 67 -15.39 0.90 -15.68
N TYR A 68 -16.60 0.36 -15.78
CA TYR A 68 -17.37 -0.07 -14.61
C TYR A 68 -18.19 -1.32 -14.92
N MET A 69 -18.67 -1.98 -13.87
CA MET A 69 -19.41 -3.23 -13.97
C MET A 69 -20.67 -3.07 -14.87
N PRO A 70 -20.90 -3.98 -15.84
CA PRO A 70 -22.11 -3.94 -16.67
C PRO A 70 -23.39 -3.96 -15.82
N GLY A 71 -24.36 -3.10 -16.17
CA GLY A 71 -25.62 -2.97 -15.44
C GLY A 71 -25.57 -2.04 -14.22
N ALA A 72 -24.39 -1.54 -13.83
CA ALA A 72 -24.27 -0.49 -12.83
C ALA A 72 -24.57 0.90 -13.42
N VAL A 73 -25.04 1.81 -12.57
CA VAL A 73 -25.14 3.23 -12.90
C VAL A 73 -23.71 3.76 -13.16
N PRO A 74 -23.49 4.65 -14.14
CA PRO A 74 -22.16 5.22 -14.38
C PRO A 74 -21.57 5.86 -13.11
N PRO A 75 -20.26 5.69 -12.83
CA PRO A 75 -19.62 6.32 -11.69
C PRO A 75 -19.59 7.85 -11.88
N PRO A 76 -19.58 8.63 -10.78
CA PRO A 76 -19.37 10.07 -10.87
C PRO A 76 -17.99 10.38 -11.46
N GLY A 77 -17.88 11.50 -12.16
CA GLY A 77 -16.59 11.99 -12.65
C GLY A 77 -15.64 12.32 -11.51
N VAL A 78 -14.36 12.02 -11.71
CA VAL A 78 -13.24 12.33 -10.79
C VAL A 78 -12.12 13.02 -11.56
N ASN A 79 -11.25 13.74 -10.87
CA ASN A 79 -10.13 14.45 -11.49
C ASN A 79 -8.81 13.66 -11.47
N ALA A 80 -8.80 12.48 -10.84
CA ALA A 80 -7.65 11.58 -10.80
C ALA A 80 -7.19 11.14 -12.20
N ARG A 81 -5.86 11.10 -12.38
CA ARG A 81 -5.19 10.55 -13.56
C ARG A 81 -5.35 9.04 -13.66
N SER A 82 -5.30 8.34 -12.53
CA SER A 82 -5.50 6.90 -12.44
C SER A 82 -6.24 6.57 -11.16
N TRP A 83 -7.23 5.69 -11.22
CA TRP A 83 -8.04 5.34 -10.05
C TRP A 83 -8.73 3.98 -10.17
N VAL A 84 -9.06 3.41 -9.01
CA VAL A 84 -9.87 2.19 -8.91
C VAL A 84 -10.72 2.19 -7.64
N LEU A 85 -11.93 1.64 -7.74
CA LEU A 85 -12.80 1.31 -6.62
C LEU A 85 -12.97 -0.21 -6.55
N VAL A 86 -12.61 -0.78 -5.40
CA VAL A 86 -12.69 -2.22 -5.15
C VAL A 86 -13.60 -2.48 -3.95
N ASP A 87 -14.43 -3.50 -4.08
CA ASP A 87 -15.05 -4.16 -2.96
C ASP A 87 -14.11 -5.22 -2.40
N ALA A 88 -13.50 -4.92 -1.25
CA ALA A 88 -12.54 -5.81 -0.61
C ALA A 88 -13.23 -6.99 0.09
N THR A 89 -14.56 -6.92 0.32
CA THR A 89 -15.33 -8.03 0.90
C THR A 89 -15.56 -9.14 -0.13
N SER A 90 -15.83 -8.80 -1.39
CA SER A 90 -16.03 -9.76 -2.49
C SER A 90 -14.83 -9.87 -3.44
N ASN A 91 -13.77 -9.11 -3.19
CA ASN A 91 -12.59 -8.99 -4.06
C ASN A 91 -12.95 -8.62 -5.52
N THR A 92 -13.86 -7.66 -5.70
CA THR A 92 -14.39 -7.29 -7.02
C THR A 92 -14.09 -5.81 -7.33
N VAL A 93 -13.54 -5.55 -8.52
CA VAL A 93 -13.41 -4.18 -9.05
C VAL A 93 -14.79 -3.68 -9.49
N LEU A 94 -15.21 -2.55 -8.95
CA LEU A 94 -16.53 -1.97 -9.24
C LEU A 94 -16.47 -0.97 -10.39
N ALA A 95 -15.47 -0.10 -10.34
CA ALA A 95 -15.19 0.91 -11.35
C ALA A 95 -13.71 1.30 -11.31
N SER A 96 -13.19 1.80 -12.43
CA SER A 96 -11.81 2.24 -12.58
C SER A 96 -11.63 3.21 -13.73
N GLY A 97 -10.54 3.97 -13.72
CA GLY A 97 -10.06 4.73 -14.88
C GLY A 97 -8.55 4.65 -14.91
N ASN A 98 -7.98 4.19 -16.02
CA ASN A 98 -6.53 3.97 -16.19
C ASN A 98 -5.88 3.17 -15.03
N ALA A 99 -6.56 2.16 -14.49
CA ALA A 99 -6.09 1.48 -13.27
C ALA A 99 -4.75 0.75 -13.40
N ASP A 100 -4.34 0.39 -14.62
CA ASP A 100 -3.06 -0.27 -14.95
C ASP A 100 -1.99 0.71 -15.44
N GLU A 101 -2.29 2.02 -15.49
CA GLU A 101 -1.31 3.04 -15.87
C GLU A 101 -0.22 3.17 -14.80
N ARG A 102 1.04 3.16 -15.24
CA ARG A 102 2.19 3.38 -14.35
C ARG A 102 2.29 4.84 -13.96
N VAL A 103 2.27 5.10 -12.67
CA VAL A 103 2.35 6.42 -12.04
C VAL A 103 3.30 6.38 -10.86
N GLU A 104 3.83 7.55 -10.47
CA GLU A 104 4.61 7.66 -9.25
C GLU A 104 3.70 7.47 -8.01
N PRO A 105 4.06 6.61 -7.05
CA PRO A 105 3.25 6.35 -5.86
C PRO A 105 3.33 7.46 -4.79
N ALA A 106 4.39 8.29 -4.82
CA ALA A 106 4.77 9.12 -3.69
C ALA A 106 4.77 8.30 -2.37
N SER A 107 4.37 8.93 -1.25
CA SER A 107 4.27 8.29 0.07
C SER A 107 3.29 7.11 0.18
N LEU A 108 2.53 6.75 -0.86
CA LEU A 108 1.78 5.48 -0.87
C LEU A 108 2.71 4.27 -0.84
N THR A 109 3.97 4.43 -1.27
CA THR A 109 5.08 3.48 -1.10
C THR A 109 5.17 2.91 0.32
N LYS A 110 4.90 3.76 1.33
CA LYS A 110 4.98 3.36 2.74
C LYS A 110 3.97 2.28 3.12
N LEU A 111 2.96 1.99 2.31
CA LEU A 111 2.11 0.82 2.51
C LEU A 111 2.86 -0.49 2.32
N MET A 112 3.80 -0.57 1.36
CA MET A 112 4.65 -1.76 1.19
C MET A 112 5.68 -1.84 2.33
N THR A 113 6.25 -0.70 2.74
CA THR A 113 7.12 -0.63 3.92
C THR A 113 6.39 -1.11 5.17
N ALA A 114 5.17 -0.64 5.40
CA ALA A 114 4.32 -1.10 6.49
C ALA A 114 3.99 -2.59 6.38
N TYR A 115 3.68 -3.09 5.18
CA TYR A 115 3.38 -4.51 4.96
C TYR A 115 4.54 -5.41 5.42
N LEU A 116 5.77 -5.13 5.01
CA LEU A 116 6.94 -5.91 5.41
C LEU A 116 7.28 -5.75 6.91
N VAL A 117 7.10 -4.56 7.48
CA VAL A 117 7.30 -4.33 8.92
C VAL A 117 6.26 -5.11 9.73
N PHE A 118 5.00 -5.11 9.31
CA PHE A 118 3.94 -5.90 9.94
C PHE A 118 4.19 -7.39 9.81
N GLU A 119 4.71 -7.85 8.67
CA GLU A 119 5.12 -9.25 8.50
C GLU A 119 6.23 -9.63 9.49
N ALA A 120 7.22 -8.75 9.69
CA ALA A 120 8.29 -8.97 10.65
C ALA A 120 7.77 -9.00 12.11
N LEU A 121 6.81 -8.13 12.45
CA LEU A 121 6.14 -8.12 13.75
C LEU A 121 5.30 -9.38 13.98
N ASP A 122 4.50 -9.80 12.99
CA ASP A 122 3.63 -10.98 13.08
C ASP A 122 4.47 -12.27 13.23
N LYS A 123 5.58 -12.36 12.49
CA LYS A 123 6.58 -13.44 12.62
C LYS A 123 7.47 -13.30 13.85
N LYS A 124 7.26 -12.29 14.71
CA LYS A 124 8.02 -12.01 15.95
C LYS A 124 9.53 -11.84 15.72
N LYS A 125 9.93 -11.37 14.53
CA LYS A 125 11.33 -11.01 14.23
C LYS A 125 11.74 -9.70 14.90
N ILE A 126 10.77 -8.82 15.10
CA ILE A 126 10.87 -7.56 15.86
C ILE A 126 9.65 -7.45 16.78
N SER A 127 9.68 -6.55 17.76
CA SER A 127 8.52 -6.24 18.61
C SER A 127 8.26 -4.73 18.65
N MET A 128 7.05 -4.31 19.01
CA MET A 128 6.69 -2.89 19.12
C MET A 128 7.49 -2.17 20.22
N GLU A 129 7.85 -2.88 21.28
CA GLU A 129 8.59 -2.37 22.44
C GLU A 129 10.10 -2.29 22.19
N GLN A 130 10.59 -2.94 21.13
CA GLN A 130 11.99 -2.94 20.77
C GLN A 130 12.47 -1.50 20.58
N ILE A 131 13.58 -1.17 21.24
CA ILE A 131 14.26 0.11 21.08
C ILE A 131 15.32 -0.04 20.00
N VAL A 132 15.33 0.90 19.06
CA VAL A 132 16.32 0.99 17.99
C VAL A 132 17.04 2.32 18.05
N THR A 133 18.25 2.35 17.52
CA THR A 133 19.05 3.56 17.40
C THR A 133 19.18 3.88 15.92
N PRO A 134 18.45 4.88 15.39
CA PRO A 134 18.47 5.22 13.97
C PRO A 134 19.88 5.61 13.52
N SER A 135 20.27 5.15 12.33
CA SER A 135 21.58 5.47 11.74
C SER A 135 21.63 6.93 11.25
N ASP A 136 22.80 7.40 10.79
CA ASP A 136 22.91 8.72 10.16
C ASP A 136 22.11 8.85 8.86
N ALA A 137 21.59 7.75 8.30
CA ALA A 137 20.75 7.77 7.10
C ALA A 137 19.51 8.65 7.26
N VAL A 138 18.92 8.72 8.46
CA VAL A 138 17.73 9.54 8.70
C VAL A 138 17.99 11.04 8.53
N ARG A 139 19.26 11.47 8.57
CA ARG A 139 19.65 12.87 8.34
C ARG A 139 19.52 13.31 6.89
N ARG A 140 19.40 12.37 5.94
CA ARG A 140 19.24 12.67 4.51
C ARG A 140 17.84 13.21 4.17
N VAL A 141 16.86 13.00 5.06
CA VAL A 141 15.48 13.46 4.85
C VAL A 141 15.42 14.99 4.83
N GLY A 142 14.93 15.54 3.73
CA GLY A 142 14.82 16.97 3.48
C GLY A 142 13.95 17.72 4.49
N ARG A 143 14.09 19.05 4.52
CA ARG A 143 13.32 19.90 5.45
C ARG A 143 11.84 20.05 5.05
N ASP A 144 11.58 19.96 3.76
CA ASP A 144 10.29 20.00 3.09
C ASP A 144 9.61 18.61 3.00
N GLU A 145 10.31 17.55 3.39
CA GLU A 145 9.78 16.20 3.48
C GLU A 145 9.04 15.94 4.80
N SER A 146 8.10 14.99 4.77
CA SER A 146 7.37 14.54 5.96
C SER A 146 8.30 13.80 6.91
N ARG A 147 8.30 14.20 8.19
CA ARG A 147 9.21 13.67 9.22
C ARG A 147 8.48 13.41 10.52
N MET A 148 8.93 12.36 11.20
CA MET A 148 8.63 12.10 12.60
C MET A 148 9.50 12.95 13.53
N PHE A 149 10.60 13.49 13.01
CA PHE A 149 11.63 14.24 13.74
C PHE A 149 12.44 13.37 14.70
N ILE A 150 12.74 12.14 14.28
CA ILE A 150 13.72 11.30 14.97
C ILE A 150 15.14 11.81 14.70
N GLU A 151 16.04 11.57 15.63
CA GLU A 151 17.44 11.97 15.52
C GLU A 151 18.33 10.73 15.42
N ALA A 152 19.32 10.79 14.53
CA ALA A 152 20.33 9.73 14.45
C ALA A 152 21.05 9.59 15.80
N ASN A 153 21.38 8.34 16.16
CA ASN A 153 22.01 7.96 17.42
C ASN A 153 21.17 8.22 18.69
N LYS A 154 19.88 8.58 18.56
CA LYS A 154 18.96 8.67 19.71
C LYS A 154 17.98 7.49 19.73
N PRO A 155 17.82 6.80 20.86
CA PRO A 155 16.89 5.67 20.97
C PRO A 155 15.44 6.05 20.64
N VAL A 156 14.74 5.18 19.91
CA VAL A 156 13.31 5.30 19.58
C VAL A 156 12.68 3.91 19.55
N SER A 157 11.42 3.78 19.94
CA SER A 157 10.71 2.49 19.89
C SER A 157 10.21 2.16 18.48
N VAL A 158 10.10 0.86 18.16
CA VAL A 158 9.45 0.41 16.93
C VAL A 158 8.00 0.88 16.85
N HIS A 159 7.28 0.88 17.98
CA HIS A 159 5.94 1.47 18.10
C HIS A 159 5.91 2.89 17.55
N ASP A 160 6.80 3.76 18.06
CA ASP A 160 6.82 5.16 17.66
C ASP A 160 7.18 5.33 16.19
N LEU A 161 8.13 4.53 15.68
CA LEU A 161 8.49 4.53 14.26
C LEU A 161 7.32 4.10 13.37
N VAL A 162 6.60 3.04 13.72
CA VAL A 162 5.43 2.56 12.96
C VAL A 162 4.33 3.63 12.95
N TYR A 163 4.00 4.21 14.11
CA TYR A 163 3.00 5.26 14.22
C TYR A 163 3.42 6.54 13.47
N GLY A 164 4.68 6.96 13.59
CA GLY A 164 5.23 8.10 12.86
C GLY A 164 5.22 7.89 11.34
N MET A 165 5.57 6.70 10.87
CA MET A 165 5.51 6.36 9.45
C MET A 165 4.07 6.36 8.92
N ILE A 166 3.12 5.76 9.64
CA ILE A 166 1.74 5.61 9.15
C ILE A 166 0.96 6.92 9.23
N ILE A 167 0.94 7.55 10.41
CA ILE A 167 0.06 8.71 10.70
C ILE A 167 0.67 10.00 10.14
N GLN A 168 1.96 10.24 10.39
CA GLN A 168 2.65 11.47 10.01
C GLN A 168 3.29 11.39 8.61
N SER A 169 3.39 10.16 8.07
CA SER A 169 4.10 9.87 6.82
C SER A 169 5.61 10.11 6.90
N GLY A 170 6.22 9.92 8.08
CA GLY A 170 7.64 10.19 8.31
C GLY A 170 8.57 9.37 7.41
N ASN A 171 9.39 10.04 6.61
CA ASN A 171 10.40 9.41 5.75
C ASN A 171 11.57 8.87 6.58
N ASP A 172 11.93 9.58 7.64
CA ASP A 172 12.94 9.21 8.64
C ASP A 172 12.55 7.90 9.36
N ALA A 173 11.29 7.79 9.77
CA ALA A 173 10.78 6.57 10.37
C ALA A 173 10.76 5.37 9.41
N ALA A 174 10.40 5.60 8.14
CA ALA A 174 10.43 4.56 7.10
C ALA A 174 11.86 4.04 6.85
N ILE A 175 12.85 4.93 6.81
CA ILE A 175 14.26 4.56 6.67
C ILE A 175 14.72 3.70 7.86
N ALA A 176 14.47 4.15 9.09
CA ALA A 176 14.88 3.42 10.29
C ALA A 176 14.23 2.03 10.38
N LEU A 177 12.94 1.91 10.01
CA LEU A 177 12.25 0.61 9.96
C LEU A 177 12.80 -0.29 8.86
N ALA A 178 13.13 0.27 7.70
CA ALA A 178 13.71 -0.49 6.60
C ALA A 178 15.10 -1.04 6.95
N GLU A 179 15.96 -0.23 7.57
CA GLU A 179 17.25 -0.69 8.08
C GLU A 179 17.09 -1.78 9.14
N LEU A 180 16.13 -1.63 10.06
CA LEU A 180 15.84 -2.63 11.09
C LEU A 180 15.42 -3.99 10.50
N VAL A 181 14.49 -3.99 9.54
CA VAL A 181 13.88 -5.22 9.02
C VAL A 181 14.73 -5.84 7.90
N GLY A 182 15.30 -5.02 7.03
CA GLY A 182 16.07 -5.45 5.86
C GLY A 182 17.58 -5.48 6.08
N GLY A 183 18.09 -4.95 7.21
CA GLY A 183 19.51 -4.77 7.47
C GLY A 183 20.14 -3.56 6.75
N SER A 184 19.53 -3.12 5.64
CA SER A 184 19.84 -1.86 4.93
C SER A 184 18.65 -1.44 4.07
N GLU A 185 18.58 -0.17 3.67
CA GLU A 185 17.54 0.31 2.76
C GLU A 185 17.55 -0.44 1.41
N GLY A 186 18.72 -0.68 0.81
CA GLY A 186 18.82 -1.36 -0.48
C GLY A 186 18.33 -2.83 -0.43
N GLN A 187 18.67 -3.55 0.64
CA GLN A 187 18.15 -4.90 0.85
C GLN A 187 16.64 -4.87 1.12
N PHE A 188 16.14 -3.88 1.86
CA PHE A 188 14.71 -3.72 2.09
C PHE A 188 13.95 -3.44 0.78
N VAL A 189 14.48 -2.60 -0.10
CA VAL A 189 13.89 -2.37 -1.44
C VAL A 189 13.83 -3.66 -2.26
N THR A 190 14.83 -4.54 -2.14
CA THR A 190 14.78 -5.87 -2.77
C THR A 190 13.59 -6.67 -2.23
N LEU A 191 13.40 -6.71 -0.91
CA LEU A 191 12.24 -7.36 -0.28
C LEU A 191 10.90 -6.74 -0.73
N MET A 192 10.84 -5.42 -0.89
CA MET A 192 9.62 -4.74 -1.37
C MET A 192 9.23 -5.20 -2.78
N ASN A 193 10.22 -5.39 -3.67
CA ASN A 193 9.98 -5.84 -5.04
C ASN A 193 9.67 -7.34 -5.11
N ASP A 194 10.34 -8.17 -4.31
CA ASP A 194 10.01 -9.59 -4.17
C ASP A 194 8.58 -9.77 -3.67
N GLU A 195 8.17 -8.98 -2.69
CA GLU A 195 6.81 -8.99 -2.15
C GLU A 195 5.80 -8.46 -3.17
N ALA A 196 6.10 -7.39 -3.90
CA ALA A 196 5.27 -6.93 -5.01
C ALA A 196 5.03 -8.04 -6.05
N ALA A 197 6.08 -8.79 -6.42
CA ALA A 197 5.96 -9.93 -7.32
C ALA A 197 5.10 -11.05 -6.73
N ARG A 198 5.30 -11.40 -5.44
CA ARG A 198 4.49 -12.40 -4.72
C ARG A 198 3.01 -12.02 -4.68
N LEU A 199 2.70 -10.74 -4.53
CA LEU A 199 1.35 -10.18 -4.52
C LEU A 199 0.75 -10.00 -5.93
N GLY A 200 1.52 -10.27 -6.99
CA GLY A 200 1.08 -10.11 -8.37
C GLY A 200 0.91 -8.65 -8.79
N MET A 201 1.70 -7.74 -8.21
CA MET A 201 1.74 -6.31 -8.53
C MET A 201 2.63 -6.06 -9.77
N LYS A 202 2.13 -6.46 -10.95
CA LYS A 202 2.90 -6.51 -12.21
C LYS A 202 3.29 -5.13 -12.77
N GLY A 203 2.60 -4.08 -12.35
CA GLY A 203 2.84 -2.70 -12.75
C GLY A 203 3.60 -1.91 -11.69
N THR A 204 4.22 -2.56 -10.71
CA THR A 204 4.93 -1.91 -9.60
C THR A 204 6.43 -2.23 -9.60
N HIS A 205 7.24 -1.21 -9.32
CA HIS A 205 8.65 -1.34 -8.94
C HIS A 205 8.98 -0.23 -7.93
N PHE A 206 9.60 -0.61 -6.82
CA PHE A 206 10.06 0.32 -5.78
C PHE A 206 11.55 0.57 -5.95
N ALA A 207 11.96 1.84 -5.96
CA ALA A 207 13.36 2.26 -5.94
C ALA A 207 13.82 2.72 -4.54
N ASP A 208 12.88 3.05 -3.65
CA ASP A 208 13.14 3.42 -2.26
C ASP A 208 12.07 2.90 -1.29
N VAL A 209 12.18 3.31 -0.02
CA VAL A 209 11.31 2.85 1.08
C VAL A 209 10.23 3.85 1.49
N ASN A 210 10.22 5.05 0.90
CA ASN A 210 9.40 6.16 1.41
C ASN A 210 8.68 6.98 0.30
N GLY A 211 9.03 6.76 -0.96
CA GLY A 211 8.33 7.23 -2.15
C GLY A 211 8.82 8.58 -2.68
N MET A 212 10.12 8.83 -2.62
CA MET A 212 10.72 9.98 -3.30
C MET A 212 10.73 9.76 -4.83
N PRO A 213 10.74 10.84 -5.62
CA PRO A 213 10.74 10.73 -7.09
C PRO A 213 11.99 10.01 -7.61
N ASP A 214 11.77 8.96 -8.39
CA ASP A 214 12.80 8.24 -9.15
C ASP A 214 12.16 7.65 -10.42
N PRO A 215 12.79 7.72 -11.60
CA PRO A 215 12.22 7.19 -12.84
C PRO A 215 11.88 5.69 -12.83
N ASN A 216 12.57 4.91 -11.98
CA ASN A 216 12.30 3.49 -11.78
C ASN A 216 11.29 3.25 -10.65
N HIS A 217 10.76 4.27 -10.00
CA HIS A 217 9.82 4.12 -8.89
C HIS A 217 8.38 4.37 -9.35
N TYR A 218 7.65 3.30 -9.63
CA TYR A 218 6.31 3.38 -10.18
C TYR A 218 5.38 2.30 -9.63
N THR A 219 4.08 2.53 -9.74
CA THR A 219 3.01 1.59 -9.40
C THR A 219 1.80 1.84 -10.28
N THR A 220 0.74 1.05 -10.10
CA THR A 220 -0.58 1.32 -10.66
C THR A 220 -1.63 1.45 -9.55
N ALA A 221 -2.78 2.06 -9.85
CA ALA A 221 -3.90 2.12 -8.90
C ALA A 221 -4.43 0.71 -8.58
N GLY A 222 -4.48 -0.18 -9.59
CA GLY A 222 -4.88 -1.57 -9.43
C GLY A 222 -3.96 -2.35 -8.48
N ASP A 223 -2.65 -2.17 -8.60
CA ASP A 223 -1.68 -2.86 -7.73
C ASP A 223 -1.71 -2.32 -6.31
N LEU A 224 -1.88 -1.00 -6.13
CA LEU A 224 -2.09 -0.41 -4.80
C LEU A 224 -3.39 -0.90 -4.13
N ALA A 225 -4.44 -1.17 -4.90
CA ALA A 225 -5.66 -1.78 -4.36
C ALA A 225 -5.41 -3.22 -3.89
N LYS A 226 -4.63 -4.02 -4.62
CA LYS A 226 -4.21 -5.37 -4.18
C LYS A 226 -3.41 -5.31 -2.89
N LEU A 227 -2.39 -4.45 -2.83
CA LEU A 227 -1.58 -4.25 -1.63
C LEU A 227 -2.43 -3.85 -0.43
N SER A 228 -3.40 -2.95 -0.63
CA SER A 228 -4.31 -2.49 0.42
C SER A 228 -5.21 -3.62 0.92
N ALA A 229 -5.77 -4.43 0.03
CA ALA A 229 -6.59 -5.59 0.39
C ALA A 229 -5.77 -6.63 1.18
N HIS A 230 -4.54 -6.90 0.74
CA HIS A 230 -3.60 -7.77 1.45
C HIS A 230 -3.24 -7.23 2.82
N LEU A 231 -2.89 -5.96 2.95
CA LEU A 231 -2.55 -5.35 4.24
C LEU A 231 -3.70 -5.47 5.25
N ILE A 232 -4.93 -5.19 4.81
CA ILE A 232 -6.13 -5.27 5.66
C ILE A 232 -6.41 -6.71 6.11
N ARG A 233 -6.24 -7.68 5.20
CA ARG A 233 -6.56 -9.08 5.43
C ARG A 233 -5.48 -9.81 6.24
N ASP A 234 -4.23 -9.58 5.89
CA ASP A 234 -3.09 -10.32 6.41
C ASP A 234 -2.64 -9.77 7.77
N PHE A 235 -2.89 -8.46 8.03
CA PHE A 235 -2.47 -7.78 9.26
C PHE A 235 -3.60 -6.99 9.97
N PRO A 236 -4.78 -7.60 10.22
CA PRO A 236 -5.92 -6.89 10.83
C PRO A 236 -5.60 -6.32 12.22
N GLN A 237 -4.66 -6.94 12.96
CA GLN A 237 -4.22 -6.50 14.28
C GLN A 237 -3.46 -5.17 14.26
N TYR A 238 -2.83 -4.80 13.13
CA TYR A 238 -2.10 -3.53 12.99
C TYR A 238 -2.88 -2.49 12.18
N TYR A 239 -3.96 -2.90 11.51
CA TYR A 239 -4.72 -2.01 10.64
C TYR A 239 -5.36 -0.82 11.37
N GLY A 240 -5.68 -0.96 12.67
CA GLY A 240 -6.23 0.12 13.48
C GLY A 240 -5.38 1.40 13.51
N ILE A 241 -4.05 1.28 13.32
CA ILE A 241 -3.11 2.41 13.33
C ILE A 241 -3.44 3.43 12.22
N PHE A 242 -3.97 2.98 11.08
CA PHE A 242 -4.35 3.89 9.98
C PHE A 242 -5.55 4.79 10.32
N SER A 243 -6.35 4.42 11.31
CA SER A 243 -7.52 5.17 11.76
C SER A 243 -7.21 6.17 12.89
N GLU A 244 -6.01 6.10 13.47
CA GLU A 244 -5.56 7.05 14.49
C GLU A 244 -5.46 8.46 13.90
N LYS A 245 -6.18 9.40 14.51
CA LYS A 245 -6.33 10.77 13.99
C LYS A 245 -5.13 11.64 14.24
N GLU A 246 -4.30 11.31 15.21
CA GLU A 246 -3.11 12.07 15.57
C GLU A 246 -2.11 11.20 16.31
N PHE A 247 -0.85 11.61 16.26
CA PHE A 247 0.23 10.97 17.00
C PHE A 247 1.16 12.04 17.57
N LYS A 248 1.61 11.83 18.81
CA LYS A 248 2.51 12.74 19.52
C LYS A 248 3.83 12.03 19.79
N TYR A 249 4.93 12.58 19.26
CA TYR A 249 6.29 12.13 19.52
C TYR A 249 7.18 13.32 19.85
N ASN A 250 8.09 13.18 20.82
CA ASN A 250 9.03 14.24 21.24
C ASN A 250 8.35 15.62 21.46
N ASN A 251 7.19 15.62 22.11
CA ASN A 251 6.33 16.80 22.33
C ASN A 251 5.74 17.47 21.07
N ILE A 252 5.91 16.87 19.89
CA ILE A 252 5.34 17.31 18.62
C ILE A 252 4.11 16.45 18.32
N ARG A 253 2.92 17.08 18.36
CA ARG A 253 1.66 16.45 17.94
C ARG A 253 1.46 16.72 16.45
N GLN A 254 1.22 15.68 15.67
CA GLN A 254 0.91 15.80 14.25
C GLN A 254 -0.36 15.01 13.93
N GLY A 255 -1.25 15.59 13.13
CA GLY A 255 -2.47 14.96 12.69
C GLY A 255 -2.26 13.98 11.53
N ASN A 256 -3.13 12.99 11.44
CA ASN A 256 -3.22 12.11 10.27
C ASN A 256 -3.58 12.95 9.04
N ARG A 257 -2.91 12.68 7.92
CA ARG A 257 -3.10 13.43 6.68
C ARG A 257 -4.37 13.01 5.93
N ASN A 258 -4.97 11.88 6.27
CA ASN A 258 -6.21 11.41 5.65
C ASN A 258 -7.43 12.14 6.24
N ARG A 259 -7.83 13.24 5.59
CA ARG A 259 -8.97 14.08 6.02
C ARG A 259 -10.29 13.32 6.12
N LEU A 260 -10.45 12.19 5.41
CA LEU A 260 -11.68 11.40 5.46
C LEU A 260 -11.97 10.81 6.85
N LEU A 261 -10.96 10.60 7.70
CA LEU A 261 -11.15 10.14 9.08
C LEU A 261 -12.01 11.09 9.94
N TRP A 262 -12.09 12.37 9.55
CA TRP A 262 -12.95 13.36 10.22
C TRP A 262 -14.28 13.59 9.52
N LEU A 263 -14.38 13.23 8.24
CA LEU A 263 -15.55 13.52 7.42
C LEU A 263 -16.52 12.34 7.34
N ASP A 264 -16.03 11.11 7.47
CA ASP A 264 -16.84 9.90 7.46
C ASP A 264 -16.37 8.96 8.58
N PRO A 265 -17.20 8.70 9.62
CA PRO A 265 -16.82 7.84 10.74
C PRO A 265 -16.64 6.37 10.36
N THR A 266 -17.01 5.99 9.14
CA THR A 266 -16.86 4.63 8.61
C THR A 266 -15.53 4.43 7.88
N VAL A 267 -14.78 5.51 7.63
CA VAL A 267 -13.44 5.47 7.04
C VAL A 267 -12.41 5.16 8.12
N ASP A 268 -11.57 4.16 7.85
CA ASP A 268 -10.58 3.64 8.81
C ASP A 268 -9.17 3.49 8.20
N GLY A 269 -8.93 4.11 7.05
CA GLY A 269 -7.63 4.13 6.38
C GLY A 269 -7.68 4.79 5.01
N LEU A 270 -6.60 4.75 4.20
CA LEU A 270 -5.29 4.21 4.54
C LEU A 270 -4.22 5.30 4.47
N LYS A 271 -3.90 5.80 3.28
CA LYS A 271 -2.68 6.60 3.12
C LYS A 271 -2.80 7.67 2.05
N THR A 272 -2.25 8.84 2.35
CA THR A 272 -2.03 9.93 1.39
C THR A 272 -0.64 9.89 0.79
N GLY A 273 -0.51 10.42 -0.43
CA GLY A 273 0.76 10.68 -1.11
C GLY A 273 0.74 12.03 -1.81
N HIS A 274 1.89 12.71 -1.89
CA HIS A 274 2.06 13.90 -2.71
C HIS A 274 3.54 14.14 -3.01
N THR A 275 3.85 14.32 -4.28
CA THR A 275 5.04 14.99 -4.81
C THR A 275 4.58 15.84 -5.99
N GLN A 276 5.42 16.75 -6.49
CA GLN A 276 5.07 17.54 -7.68
C GLN A 276 4.81 16.63 -8.90
N ALA A 277 5.55 15.53 -9.04
CA ALA A 277 5.43 14.61 -10.16
C ALA A 277 4.26 13.62 -10.01
N ALA A 278 3.97 13.15 -8.79
CA ALA A 278 2.87 12.23 -8.53
C ALA A 278 1.49 12.90 -8.43
N GLY A 279 1.44 14.22 -8.23
CA GLY A 279 0.21 14.92 -7.84
C GLY A 279 -0.30 14.48 -6.45
N PHE A 280 -1.54 14.83 -6.12
CA PHE A 280 -2.16 14.44 -4.85
C PHE A 280 -2.80 13.06 -4.98
N CYS A 281 -2.39 12.13 -4.11
CA CYS A 281 -2.91 10.76 -4.10
C CYS A 281 -3.57 10.43 -2.76
N LEU A 282 -4.55 9.53 -2.77
CA LEU A 282 -5.22 8.98 -1.59
C LEU A 282 -5.68 7.54 -1.85
N ILE A 283 -5.31 6.65 -0.95
CA ILE A 283 -5.96 5.35 -0.77
C ILE A 283 -6.84 5.47 0.47
N ALA A 284 -8.14 5.28 0.30
CA ALA A 284 -9.12 5.30 1.39
C ALA A 284 -9.83 3.96 1.50
N SER A 285 -10.15 3.53 2.71
CA SER A 285 -11.05 2.40 2.95
C SER A 285 -12.14 2.78 3.93
N ALA A 286 -13.35 2.31 3.64
CA ALA A 286 -14.49 2.43 4.54
C ALA A 286 -15.09 1.05 4.80
N LYS A 287 -15.65 0.85 5.99
CA LYS A 287 -16.35 -0.36 6.38
C LYS A 287 -17.74 0.00 6.92
N ARG A 288 -18.79 -0.43 6.23
CA ARG A 288 -20.19 -0.12 6.60
C ARG A 288 -20.99 -1.41 6.76
N ALA A 289 -22.03 -1.36 7.60
CA ALA A 289 -22.99 -2.47 7.70
C ALA A 289 -23.73 -2.66 6.36
N ILE A 290 -24.09 -3.90 6.05
CA ILE A 290 -24.89 -4.23 4.88
C ILE A 290 -26.37 -4.17 5.28
N PRO A 291 -27.20 -3.32 4.64
CA PRO A 291 -28.61 -3.24 4.98
C PRO A 291 -29.32 -4.59 4.84
N GLY A 292 -30.03 -5.01 5.89
CA GLY A 292 -30.82 -6.25 5.90
C GLY A 292 -30.02 -7.55 6.04
N VAL A 293 -28.69 -7.49 6.24
CA VAL A 293 -27.84 -8.67 6.40
C VAL A 293 -26.87 -8.48 7.56
N ASP A 294 -26.68 -9.50 8.39
CA ASP A 294 -25.70 -9.51 9.48
C ASP A 294 -24.26 -9.56 8.94
N GLY A 295 -23.74 -8.43 8.47
CA GLY A 295 -22.40 -8.37 7.90
C GLY A 295 -21.94 -6.95 7.60
N GLN A 296 -20.66 -6.83 7.28
CA GLN A 296 -20.04 -5.56 6.93
C GLN A 296 -19.37 -5.63 5.57
N ARG A 297 -19.51 -4.57 4.79
CA ARG A 297 -18.91 -4.40 3.48
C ARG A 297 -17.77 -3.40 3.55
N ARG A 298 -16.61 -3.79 3.06
CA ARG A 298 -15.42 -2.95 2.97
C ARG A 298 -15.16 -2.53 1.53
N LEU A 299 -15.08 -1.23 1.31
CA LEU A 299 -14.63 -0.67 0.04
C LEU A 299 -13.23 -0.08 0.19
N VAL A 300 -12.46 -0.11 -0.89
CA VAL A 300 -11.17 0.55 -1.03
C VAL A 300 -11.20 1.40 -2.30
N SER A 301 -10.97 2.71 -2.17
CA SER A 301 -10.80 3.63 -3.29
C SER A 301 -9.34 4.07 -3.38
N VAL A 302 -8.75 3.99 -4.56
CA VAL A 302 -7.41 4.48 -4.86
C VAL A 302 -7.53 5.62 -5.87
N MET A 303 -7.06 6.80 -5.52
CA MET A 303 -7.02 7.99 -6.37
C MET A 303 -5.58 8.46 -6.53
N MET A 304 -5.11 8.59 -7.77
CA MET A 304 -3.75 8.96 -8.11
C MET A 304 -3.71 10.21 -9.01
N GLY A 305 -2.77 11.11 -8.76
CA GLY A 305 -2.51 12.22 -9.68
C GLY A 305 -3.55 13.33 -9.69
N GLU A 306 -4.22 13.60 -8.56
CA GLU A 306 -5.14 14.72 -8.44
C GLU A 306 -4.38 16.05 -8.44
N GLN A 307 -4.97 17.09 -9.03
CA GLN A 307 -4.30 18.39 -9.15
C GLN A 307 -4.32 19.20 -7.86
N LYS A 308 -5.34 19.01 -7.01
CA LYS A 308 -5.49 19.72 -5.74
C LYS A 308 -5.66 18.75 -4.58
N GLU A 309 -5.15 19.15 -3.42
CA GLU A 309 -5.29 18.39 -2.18
C GLU A 309 -6.75 18.11 -1.80
N ASN A 310 -7.65 19.05 -2.07
CA ASN A 310 -9.06 18.88 -1.76
C ASN A 310 -9.72 17.83 -2.66
N ASP A 311 -9.29 17.72 -3.92
CA ASP A 311 -9.90 16.85 -4.92
C ASP A 311 -9.69 15.37 -4.55
N ARG A 312 -8.48 14.96 -4.12
CA ARG A 312 -8.25 13.59 -3.61
C ARG A 312 -9.20 13.19 -2.49
N THR A 313 -9.59 14.12 -1.62
CA THR A 313 -10.50 13.86 -0.51
C THR A 313 -11.94 13.74 -1.01
N GLN A 314 -12.38 14.71 -1.80
CA GLN A 314 -13.75 14.75 -2.32
C GLN A 314 -14.03 13.58 -3.26
N ASP A 315 -13.12 13.29 -4.18
CA ASP A 315 -13.32 12.26 -5.21
C ASP A 315 -13.22 10.85 -4.61
N SER A 316 -12.35 10.63 -3.62
CA SER A 316 -12.37 9.40 -2.82
C SER A 316 -13.70 9.21 -2.08
N MET A 317 -14.22 10.26 -1.43
CA MET A 317 -15.52 10.18 -0.74
C MET A 317 -16.68 9.93 -1.72
N LYS A 318 -16.70 10.61 -2.88
CA LYS A 318 -17.69 10.37 -3.94
C LYS A 318 -17.66 8.91 -4.38
N MET A 319 -16.46 8.36 -4.59
CA MET A 319 -16.29 7.00 -5.10
C MET A 319 -16.68 5.93 -4.06
N LEU A 320 -16.36 6.14 -2.78
CA LEU A 320 -16.85 5.28 -1.69
C LEU A 320 -18.39 5.32 -1.63
N ASN A 321 -19.00 6.50 -1.66
CA ASN A 321 -20.46 6.64 -1.63
C ASN A 321 -21.15 6.02 -2.86
N TYR A 322 -20.54 6.16 -4.03
CA TYR A 322 -20.97 5.47 -5.25
C TYR A 322 -20.97 3.95 -5.05
N GLY A 323 -19.88 3.36 -4.55
CA GLY A 323 -19.80 1.92 -4.32
C GLY A 323 -20.87 1.38 -3.37
N TYR A 324 -21.20 2.13 -2.31
CA TYR A 324 -22.26 1.75 -1.37
C TYR A 324 -23.69 1.95 -1.89
N SER A 325 -23.91 2.86 -2.84
CA SER A 325 -25.25 3.18 -3.35
C SER A 325 -25.60 2.44 -4.65
N ALA A 326 -24.62 2.20 -5.52
CA ALA A 326 -24.81 1.61 -6.84
C ALA A 326 -24.73 0.08 -6.87
N PHE A 327 -24.36 -0.55 -5.75
CA PHE A 327 -24.13 -2.01 -5.67
C PHE A 327 -24.74 -2.64 -4.42
N ASP A 328 -25.24 -3.86 -4.59
CA ASP A 328 -25.67 -4.76 -3.53
C ASP A 328 -24.58 -5.77 -3.18
N SER A 329 -24.57 -6.20 -1.92
CA SER A 329 -23.75 -7.32 -1.45
C SER A 329 -24.65 -8.49 -1.11
N VAL A 330 -24.51 -9.58 -1.86
CA VAL A 330 -25.27 -10.82 -1.67
C VAL A 330 -24.36 -11.83 -0.99
N ARG A 331 -24.75 -12.34 0.19
CA ARG A 331 -24.05 -13.46 0.80
C ARG A 331 -24.42 -14.73 0.05
N LEU A 332 -23.42 -15.39 -0.53
CA LEU A 332 -23.61 -16.66 -1.22
C LEU A 332 -23.53 -17.84 -0.25
N PHE A 333 -22.51 -17.83 0.61
CA PHE A 333 -22.26 -18.90 1.57
C PHE A 333 -21.70 -18.32 2.87
N LYS A 334 -22.09 -18.89 4.01
CA LYS A 334 -21.46 -18.60 5.30
C LYS A 334 -20.22 -19.46 5.47
N GLY A 335 -19.17 -18.92 6.08
CA GLY A 335 -17.97 -19.69 6.43
C GLY A 335 -18.31 -20.88 7.31
N GLY A 336 -17.75 -22.05 6.98
CA GLY A 336 -18.01 -23.31 7.69
C GLY A 336 -19.37 -23.95 7.39
N GLN A 337 -20.21 -23.34 6.54
CA GLN A 337 -21.44 -23.97 6.07
C GLN A 337 -21.11 -25.06 5.04
N ALA A 338 -21.62 -26.28 5.26
CA ALA A 338 -21.55 -27.35 4.28
C ALA A 338 -22.37 -26.97 3.04
N ILE A 339 -21.72 -26.96 1.88
CA ILE A 339 -22.34 -26.72 0.56
C ILE A 339 -22.86 -28.04 0.00
N SER A 340 -22.07 -29.11 0.13
CA SER A 340 -22.47 -30.46 -0.24
C SER A 340 -21.71 -31.51 0.59
N THR A 341 -22.14 -32.77 0.50
CA THR A 341 -21.54 -33.90 1.23
C THR A 341 -21.23 -35.05 0.26
N PRO A 342 -20.27 -34.87 -0.68
CA PRO A 342 -19.90 -35.88 -1.66
C PRO A 342 -19.31 -37.14 -1.02
N ARG A 343 -19.36 -38.25 -1.77
CA ARG A 343 -18.65 -39.49 -1.42
C ARG A 343 -17.14 -39.27 -1.51
N ILE A 344 -16.43 -39.77 -0.51
CA ILE A 344 -14.97 -39.92 -0.53
C ILE A 344 -14.63 -41.41 -0.49
N TYR A 345 -13.64 -41.80 -1.27
CA TYR A 345 -13.15 -43.18 -1.34
C TYR A 345 -11.88 -43.34 -0.53
N LYS A 346 -11.66 -44.56 -0.04
CA LYS A 346 -10.50 -44.99 0.74
C LYS A 346 -10.33 -44.23 2.05
N GLY A 347 -11.36 -43.50 2.49
CA GLY A 347 -11.38 -42.73 3.72
C GLY A 347 -11.94 -43.52 4.89
N LYS A 348 -11.52 -43.16 6.10
CA LYS A 348 -12.14 -43.68 7.34
C LYS A 348 -13.65 -43.42 7.34
N ASP A 349 -14.06 -42.29 6.80
CA ASP A 349 -15.44 -41.94 6.50
C ASP A 349 -15.74 -42.13 5.01
N ASN A 350 -17.00 -42.42 4.67
CA ASN A 350 -17.45 -42.62 3.29
C ASN A 350 -17.92 -41.32 2.62
N THR A 351 -18.05 -40.24 3.38
CA THR A 351 -18.45 -38.92 2.89
C THR A 351 -17.62 -37.83 3.55
N VAL A 352 -17.51 -36.69 2.87
CA VAL A 352 -16.84 -35.50 3.39
C VAL A 352 -17.73 -34.30 3.16
N GLN A 353 -17.84 -33.42 4.16
CA GLN A 353 -18.54 -32.16 3.98
C GLN A 353 -17.59 -31.20 3.28
N VAL A 354 -18.05 -30.59 2.21
CA VAL A 354 -17.28 -29.61 1.46
C VAL A 354 -18.01 -28.28 1.50
N GLY A 355 -17.26 -27.20 1.64
CA GLY A 355 -17.82 -25.87 1.82
C GLY A 355 -16.78 -24.78 1.60
N VAL A 356 -16.97 -23.65 2.27
CA VAL A 356 -16.08 -22.49 2.17
C VAL A 356 -15.51 -22.15 3.55
N LYS A 357 -14.24 -21.73 3.58
CA LYS A 357 -13.55 -21.43 4.84
C LYS A 357 -14.08 -20.15 5.52
N GLY A 358 -14.46 -19.15 4.73
CA GLY A 358 -15.01 -17.89 5.19
C GLY A 358 -16.25 -17.50 4.40
N ASP A 359 -16.97 -16.50 4.89
CA ASP A 359 -18.13 -15.95 4.20
C ASP A 359 -17.76 -15.56 2.76
N GLN A 360 -18.59 -16.01 1.81
CA GLN A 360 -18.44 -15.67 0.40
C GLN A 360 -19.51 -14.69 0.01
N TRP A 361 -19.07 -13.55 -0.52
CA TRP A 361 -19.94 -12.45 -0.93
C TRP A 361 -19.80 -12.21 -2.42
N ALA A 362 -20.93 -11.96 -3.08
CA ALA A 362 -21.00 -11.43 -4.42
C ALA A 362 -21.35 -9.94 -4.35
N THR A 363 -20.66 -9.13 -5.15
CA THR A 363 -21.05 -7.73 -5.36
C THR A 363 -21.65 -7.59 -6.75
N VAL A 364 -22.86 -7.04 -6.80
CA VAL A 364 -23.62 -6.89 -8.05
C VAL A 364 -24.21 -5.49 -8.14
N PRO A 365 -24.53 -5.00 -9.35
CA PRO A 365 -25.25 -3.76 -9.50
C PRO A 365 -26.56 -3.77 -8.71
N ARG A 366 -26.93 -2.61 -8.17
CA ARG A 366 -28.13 -2.43 -7.34
C ARG A 366 -29.37 -3.00 -8.04
N GLY A 367 -30.11 -3.85 -7.35
CA GLY A 367 -31.35 -4.48 -7.85
C GLY A 367 -31.13 -5.74 -8.69
N LEU A 368 -29.89 -6.19 -8.89
CA LEU A 368 -29.59 -7.44 -9.61
C LEU A 368 -29.27 -8.63 -8.68
N GLY A 369 -29.47 -8.49 -7.37
CA GLY A 369 -29.20 -9.54 -6.38
C GLY A 369 -29.88 -10.88 -6.69
N ASP A 370 -31.15 -10.85 -7.09
CA ASP A 370 -31.95 -12.06 -7.36
C ASP A 370 -31.50 -12.83 -8.62
N LYS A 371 -30.66 -12.22 -9.47
CA LYS A 371 -30.15 -12.86 -10.69
C LYS A 371 -28.87 -13.66 -10.47
N VAL A 372 -28.27 -13.57 -9.28
CA VAL A 372 -27.02 -14.26 -8.97
C VAL A 372 -27.28 -15.75 -8.81
N LYS A 373 -26.64 -16.57 -9.64
CA LYS A 373 -26.66 -18.03 -9.52
C LYS A 373 -25.27 -18.53 -9.13
N THR A 374 -25.24 -19.66 -8.43
CA THR A 374 -23.99 -20.34 -8.07
C THR A 374 -24.00 -21.75 -8.67
N GLU A 375 -22.88 -22.13 -9.25
CA GLU A 375 -22.63 -23.48 -9.76
C GLU A 375 -21.46 -24.08 -8.97
N VAL A 376 -21.71 -25.20 -8.29
CA VAL A 376 -20.71 -25.86 -7.45
C VAL A 376 -20.13 -27.03 -8.23
N ASP A 377 -18.83 -26.97 -8.49
CA ASP A 377 -18.06 -28.04 -9.14
C ASP A 377 -17.14 -28.69 -8.11
N VAL A 378 -17.28 -30.00 -7.92
CA VAL A 378 -16.47 -30.79 -6.98
C VAL A 378 -15.63 -31.76 -7.81
N ASN A 379 -14.33 -31.81 -7.53
CA ASN A 379 -13.35 -32.64 -8.22
C ASN A 379 -13.54 -34.12 -7.88
N ALA A 380 -14.61 -34.74 -8.37
CA ALA A 380 -14.89 -36.14 -8.17
C ALA A 380 -14.02 -37.04 -9.09
N PRO A 381 -13.62 -38.24 -8.64
CA PRO A 381 -13.85 -38.80 -7.32
C PRO A 381 -12.88 -38.24 -6.27
N LEU A 382 -13.39 -37.98 -5.05
CA LEU A 382 -12.55 -37.61 -3.92
C LEU A 382 -11.91 -38.86 -3.30
N ILE A 383 -10.61 -38.81 -3.00
CA ILE A 383 -9.84 -39.93 -2.46
C ILE A 383 -9.08 -39.46 -1.22
N ALA A 384 -9.16 -40.23 -0.13
CA ALA A 384 -8.42 -39.97 1.09
C ALA A 384 -6.91 -40.29 0.93
N PRO A 385 -6.02 -39.65 1.71
CA PRO A 385 -6.31 -38.72 2.80
C PRO A 385 -6.66 -37.31 2.29
N LEU A 386 -7.63 -36.67 2.95
CA LEU A 386 -7.90 -35.24 2.79
C LEU A 386 -7.56 -34.49 4.08
N ALA A 387 -6.82 -33.39 3.96
CA ALA A 387 -6.64 -32.45 5.06
C ALA A 387 -7.84 -31.50 5.16
N GLU A 388 -8.16 -31.06 6.38
CA GLU A 388 -9.09 -29.95 6.57
C GLU A 388 -8.58 -28.70 5.84
N GLY A 389 -9.46 -28.01 5.12
CA GLY A 389 -9.11 -26.85 4.31
C GLY A 389 -8.46 -27.17 2.96
N GLN A 390 -8.25 -28.45 2.63
CA GLN A 390 -7.76 -28.84 1.30
C GLN A 390 -8.81 -28.50 0.24
N GLN A 391 -8.39 -27.85 -0.84
CA GLN A 391 -9.26 -27.54 -1.97
C GLN A 391 -9.68 -28.83 -2.70
N VAL A 392 -10.99 -28.98 -2.90
CA VAL A 392 -11.64 -30.16 -3.49
C VAL A 392 -12.62 -29.79 -4.62
N GLY A 393 -12.69 -28.52 -4.98
CA GLY A 393 -13.58 -28.02 -6.02
C GLY A 393 -13.54 -26.50 -6.12
N THR A 394 -14.52 -25.96 -6.84
CA THR A 394 -14.68 -24.53 -7.11
C THR A 394 -16.17 -24.20 -7.20
N VAL A 395 -16.59 -23.05 -6.66
CA VAL A 395 -17.89 -22.47 -6.97
C VAL A 395 -17.72 -21.36 -7.98
N LYS A 396 -18.54 -21.37 -9.03
CA LYS A 396 -18.64 -20.29 -10.02
C LYS A 396 -19.89 -19.46 -9.75
N ILE A 397 -19.72 -18.15 -9.70
CA ILE A 397 -20.82 -17.18 -9.68
C ILE A 397 -21.20 -16.89 -11.13
N VAL A 398 -22.43 -17.17 -11.51
CA VAL A 398 -22.93 -17.01 -12.87
C VAL A 398 -24.06 -15.99 -12.88
N ALA A 399 -23.98 -15.00 -13.77
CA ALA A 399 -25.07 -14.10 -14.10
C ALA A 399 -25.21 -14.02 -15.63
N ASP A 400 -26.44 -14.11 -16.13
CA ASP A 400 -26.75 -14.07 -17.57
C ASP A 400 -25.89 -15.04 -18.42
N GLY A 401 -25.57 -16.22 -17.87
CA GLY A 401 -24.77 -17.25 -18.54
C GLY A 401 -23.26 -17.00 -18.60
N LYS A 402 -22.76 -15.93 -17.98
CA LYS A 402 -21.32 -15.63 -17.84
C LYS A 402 -20.86 -15.83 -16.41
N THR A 403 -19.71 -16.50 -16.24
CA THR A 403 -19.03 -16.58 -14.96
C THR A 403 -18.47 -15.19 -14.59
N LEU A 404 -18.93 -14.63 -13.48
CA LEU A 404 -18.49 -13.35 -12.95
C LEU A 404 -17.24 -13.50 -12.07
N SER A 405 -17.22 -14.52 -11.21
CA SER A 405 -16.06 -14.88 -10.39
C SER A 405 -16.15 -16.34 -9.93
N GLU A 406 -15.08 -16.83 -9.33
CA GLU A 406 -15.00 -18.17 -8.76
C GLU A 406 -14.20 -18.17 -7.44
N PHE A 407 -14.52 -19.12 -6.56
CA PHE A 407 -13.79 -19.31 -5.30
C PHE A 407 -13.66 -20.80 -4.94
N PRO A 408 -12.60 -21.19 -4.20
CA PRO A 408 -12.34 -22.59 -3.91
C PRO A 408 -13.37 -23.18 -2.94
N VAL A 409 -13.76 -24.42 -3.22
CA VAL A 409 -14.47 -25.29 -2.27
C VAL A 409 -13.43 -26.14 -1.54
N VAL A 410 -13.52 -26.19 -0.22
CA VAL A 410 -12.57 -26.92 0.64
C VAL A 410 -13.26 -28.02 1.44
N ALA A 411 -12.51 -29.04 1.85
CA ALA A 411 -12.95 -30.01 2.83
C ALA A 411 -13.11 -29.32 4.20
N LEU A 412 -14.27 -29.46 4.84
CA LEU A 412 -14.56 -28.85 6.16
C LEU A 412 -14.02 -29.67 7.33
N GLN A 413 -13.57 -30.90 7.06
CA GLN A 413 -12.94 -31.78 8.03
C GLN A 413 -11.85 -32.62 7.35
N ALA A 414 -10.87 -33.04 8.14
CA ALA A 414 -9.90 -34.03 7.69
C ALA A 414 -10.56 -35.41 7.55
N VAL A 415 -10.20 -36.14 6.49
CA VAL A 415 -10.59 -37.54 6.29
C VAL A 415 -9.32 -38.37 6.13
N PRO A 416 -8.87 -39.05 7.22
CA PRO A 416 -7.76 -39.98 7.15
C PRO A 416 -8.07 -41.20 6.27
N GLU A 417 -7.03 -41.94 5.88
CA GLU A 417 -7.21 -43.20 5.17
C GLU A 417 -7.99 -44.24 6.00
N ALA A 418 -8.77 -45.06 5.31
CA ALA A 418 -9.38 -46.26 5.87
C ALA A 418 -8.32 -47.33 6.16
N GLY A 419 -8.68 -48.31 6.99
CA GLY A 419 -7.91 -49.55 7.12
C GLY A 419 -7.84 -50.34 5.80
N ILE A 420 -6.93 -51.32 5.72
CA ILE A 420 -6.64 -52.11 4.50
C ILE A 420 -7.91 -52.65 3.83
N PHE A 421 -8.82 -53.26 4.60
CA PHE A 421 -10.08 -53.80 4.07
C PHE A 421 -10.99 -52.73 3.45
N GLY A 422 -11.12 -51.55 4.08
CA GLY A 422 -11.91 -50.45 3.56
C GLY A 422 -11.35 -49.91 2.24
N ARG A 423 -10.02 -49.78 2.13
CA ARG A 423 -9.35 -49.33 0.91
C ARG A 423 -9.49 -50.34 -0.25
N ILE A 424 -9.49 -51.64 0.05
CA ILE A 424 -9.71 -52.69 -0.96
C ILE A 424 -11.16 -52.63 -1.47
N TRP A 425 -12.14 -52.56 -0.56
CA TRP A 425 -13.55 -52.46 -0.94
C TRP A 425 -13.84 -51.22 -1.80
N ASP A 426 -13.34 -50.06 -1.41
CA ASP A 426 -13.51 -48.84 -2.19
C ASP A 426 -12.76 -48.86 -3.53
N SER A 427 -11.66 -49.59 -3.64
CA SER A 427 -10.98 -49.79 -4.92
C SER A 427 -11.83 -50.59 -5.90
N ILE A 428 -12.59 -51.57 -5.40
CA ILE A 428 -13.57 -52.32 -6.21
C ILE A 428 -14.71 -51.38 -6.65
N LEU A 429 -15.26 -50.57 -5.74
CA LEU A 429 -16.33 -49.61 -6.05
C LEU A 429 -15.88 -48.56 -7.09
N LEU A 430 -14.65 -48.05 -7.00
CA LEU A 430 -14.06 -47.12 -7.97
C LEU A 430 -13.93 -47.73 -9.38
N MET A 431 -13.64 -49.03 -9.48
CA MET A 431 -13.58 -49.71 -10.78
C MET A 431 -14.94 -49.79 -11.46
N PHE A 432 -16.04 -49.89 -10.69
CA PHE A 432 -17.40 -49.90 -11.23
C PHE A 432 -17.93 -48.50 -11.54
N SER A 433 -17.49 -47.46 -10.83
CA SER A 433 -17.91 -46.07 -11.10
C SER A 433 -17.26 -45.45 -12.33
N LYS A 434 -16.05 -45.89 -12.73
CA LYS A 434 -15.36 -45.44 -13.96
C LYS A 434 -15.92 -46.01 -15.27
N LYS A 435 -16.86 -46.98 -15.21
CA LYS A 435 -17.44 -47.65 -16.39
C LYS A 435 -18.77 -47.06 -16.88
N LYS A 436 -19.21 -45.96 -16.27
CA LYS A 436 -20.29 -45.09 -16.76
C LYS A 436 -19.68 -43.76 -17.17
#